data_AF-A0A6J7NW23-F1
#
_entry.id   AF-A0A6J7NW23-F1
#
_cell.length_a   1.000
_cell.length_b   1.000
_cell.length_c   1.000
_cell.angle_alpha   90.00
_cell.angle_beta   90.00
_cell.angle_gamma   90.00
#
_symmetry.space_group_name_H-M   'P 1'
#
loop_
_entity.id
_entity.type
_entity.pdbx_description
1 polymer ?
#
loop_
_entity_poly.entity_id
_entity_poly.type
_entity_poly.pdbx_seq_one_letter_code
_entity_poly.pdbx_strand_id
1 'polypeptide(L)'
;MEKSPPFVLLADQLRTNFKQARFVLLTRDPYAMYEGIIRRRLAHPPKDPTDPRVLAARHVVACLRLQADNRAALAGVSTYFSYEQLCADPASCDSAVRTLVPSLDDVEFNVQVSVKGMYDEQLRNMNADSIARLSREDRAVANSVFGEHTDALAAFGYEVS
;
A
#
# COMPACT_ATOMS: atom_id res chain seq x y z
N MET A 1 10.38 11.20 -10.92
CA MET A 1 9.81 10.26 -9.93
C MET A 1 8.33 10.10 -10.26
N GLU A 2 7.83 8.88 -10.39
CA GLU A 2 6.42 8.62 -10.76
C GLU A 2 5.77 7.79 -9.65
N LYS A 3 4.54 8.14 -9.25
CA LYS A 3 3.79 7.44 -8.21
C LYS A 3 2.40 7.10 -8.74
N SER A 4 2.28 5.88 -9.24
CA SER A 4 1.03 5.33 -9.76
C SER A 4 0.72 3.99 -9.09
N PRO A 5 -0.24 3.90 -8.15
CA PRO A 5 -0.60 2.64 -7.48
C PRO A 5 -0.84 1.44 -8.41
N PRO A 6 -1.39 1.58 -9.63
CA PRO A 6 -1.52 0.47 -10.57
C PRO A 6 -0.20 -0.15 -11.03
N PHE A 7 0.94 0.52 -10.83
CA PHE A 7 2.25 0.03 -11.28
C PHE A 7 2.72 -1.21 -10.53
N VAL A 8 2.08 -1.56 -9.40
CA VAL A 8 2.22 -2.87 -8.77
C VAL A 8 1.98 -4.03 -9.75
N LEU A 9 1.14 -3.83 -10.78
CA LEU A 9 0.80 -4.84 -11.78
C LEU A 9 1.83 -4.98 -12.91
N LEU A 10 2.69 -3.97 -13.11
CA LEU A 10 3.56 -3.87 -14.29
C LEU A 10 5.03 -3.65 -13.91
N ALA A 11 5.41 -3.97 -12.68
CA ALA A 11 6.75 -3.68 -12.17
C ALA A 11 7.86 -4.41 -12.96
N ASP A 12 7.57 -5.61 -13.45
CA ASP A 12 8.43 -6.39 -14.35
C ASP A 12 8.64 -5.70 -15.71
N GLN A 13 7.56 -5.14 -16.29
CA GLN A 13 7.61 -4.39 -17.54
C GLN A 13 8.39 -3.10 -17.36
N LEU A 14 8.16 -2.39 -16.26
CA LEU A 14 8.92 -1.19 -15.91
C LEU A 14 10.41 -1.50 -15.79
N ARG A 15 10.78 -2.58 -15.09
CA ARG A 15 12.18 -3.00 -14.99
C ARG A 15 12.79 -3.34 -16.35
N THR A 16 12.01 -3.98 -17.21
CA THR A 16 12.48 -4.42 -18.54
C THR A 16 12.78 -3.23 -19.46
N ASN A 17 11.90 -2.22 -19.44
CA ASN A 17 11.95 -1.07 -20.33
C ASN A 17 12.81 0.09 -19.77
N PHE A 18 12.97 0.19 -18.45
CA PHE A 18 13.75 1.25 -17.81
C PHE A 18 14.94 0.65 -17.05
N LYS A 19 16.10 0.55 -17.73
CA LYS A 19 17.29 -0.17 -17.23
C LYS A 19 17.84 0.32 -15.89
N GLN A 20 17.60 1.59 -15.55
CA GLN A 20 18.04 2.19 -14.29
C GLN A 20 16.88 2.43 -13.32
N ALA A 21 15.70 1.87 -13.57
CA ALA A 21 14.57 2.00 -12.65
C ALA A 21 14.94 1.47 -11.26
N ARG A 22 14.40 2.16 -10.26
CA ARG A 22 14.48 1.83 -8.84
C ARG A 22 13.09 1.88 -8.28
N PHE A 23 12.77 0.96 -7.38
CA PHE A 23 11.40 0.77 -6.92
C PHE A 23 11.31 0.96 -5.41
N VAL A 24 10.35 1.77 -4.98
CA VAL A 24 9.95 1.86 -3.58
C VAL A 24 8.65 1.09 -3.44
N LEU A 25 8.70 -0.04 -2.75
CA LEU A 25 7.55 -0.90 -2.51
C LEU A 25 6.94 -0.54 -1.15
N LEU A 26 5.65 -0.23 -1.15
CA LEU A 26 4.90 0.15 0.04
C LEU A 26 3.68 -0.76 0.20
N THR A 27 3.50 -1.30 1.38
CA THR A 27 2.24 -1.95 1.82
C THR A 27 1.65 -1.19 3.00
N ARG A 28 0.43 -1.54 3.36
CA ARG A 28 -0.30 -0.96 4.48
C ARG A 28 -1.22 -2.05 5.03
N ASP A 29 -1.63 -1.88 6.29
CA ASP A 29 -2.65 -2.71 6.91
C ASP A 29 -3.83 -3.00 5.95
N PRO A 30 -4.16 -4.29 5.73
CA PRO A 30 -5.15 -4.70 4.73
C PRO A 30 -6.55 -4.21 5.04
N TYR A 31 -6.92 -4.05 6.31
CA TYR A 31 -8.21 -3.50 6.71
C TYR A 31 -8.30 -2.00 6.46
N ALA A 32 -7.19 -1.27 6.69
CA ALA A 32 -7.14 0.15 6.35
C ALA A 32 -7.17 0.38 4.82
N MET A 33 -6.51 -0.48 4.03
CA MET A 33 -6.61 -0.48 2.57
C MET A 33 -8.05 -0.75 2.11
N TYR A 34 -8.65 -1.80 2.67
CA TYR A 34 -10.03 -2.20 2.40
C TYR A 34 -11.04 -1.09 2.68
N GLU A 35 -10.97 -0.44 3.87
CA GLU A 35 -11.83 0.72 4.20
C GLU A 35 -11.72 1.81 3.15
N GLY A 36 -10.48 2.18 2.77
CA GLY A 36 -10.25 3.21 1.78
C GLY A 36 -10.89 2.88 0.42
N ILE A 37 -10.91 1.61 0.03
CA ILE A 37 -11.52 1.17 -1.22
C ILE A 37 -13.05 1.20 -1.11
N ILE A 38 -13.63 0.54 -0.09
CA ILE A 38 -15.09 0.45 0.03
C ILE A 38 -15.72 1.82 0.25
N ARG A 39 -15.09 2.72 1.00
CA ARG A 39 -15.61 4.08 1.21
C ARG A 39 -15.80 4.85 -0.10
N ARG A 40 -14.96 4.61 -1.09
CA ARG A 40 -15.06 5.23 -2.42
C ARG A 40 -15.99 4.46 -3.36
N ARG A 41 -15.96 3.12 -3.30
CA ARG A 41 -16.75 2.24 -4.16
C ARG A 41 -18.21 2.14 -3.75
N LEU A 42 -18.55 2.19 -2.46
CA LEU A 42 -19.95 2.22 -2.02
C LEU A 42 -20.66 3.50 -2.45
N ALA A 43 -19.92 4.61 -2.58
CA ALA A 43 -20.45 5.84 -3.17
C ALA A 43 -20.68 5.72 -4.70
N HIS A 44 -19.99 4.80 -5.38
CA HIS A 44 -20.06 4.58 -6.83
C HIS A 44 -19.99 3.07 -7.13
N PRO A 45 -21.06 2.32 -6.82
CA PRO A 45 -21.01 0.87 -6.92
C PRO A 45 -20.76 0.44 -8.37
N PRO A 46 -19.92 -0.59 -8.59
CA PRO A 46 -19.75 -1.15 -9.92
C PRO A 46 -21.09 -1.69 -10.43
N LYS A 47 -21.28 -1.74 -11.75
CA LYS A 47 -22.46 -2.39 -12.38
C LYS A 47 -22.46 -3.93 -12.23
N ASP A 48 -21.41 -4.46 -11.62
CA ASP A 48 -21.23 -5.88 -11.33
C ASP A 48 -22.19 -6.33 -10.21
N PRO A 49 -22.87 -7.48 -10.33
CA PRO A 49 -23.79 -7.97 -9.30
C PRO A 49 -23.07 -8.45 -8.02
N THR A 50 -21.74 -8.60 -8.04
CA THR A 50 -20.95 -9.02 -6.89
C THR A 50 -20.93 -7.92 -5.83
N ASP A 51 -21.03 -8.31 -4.55
CA ASP A 51 -20.91 -7.39 -3.44
C ASP A 51 -19.59 -6.58 -3.56
N PRO A 52 -19.66 -5.23 -3.64
CA PRO A 52 -18.47 -4.38 -3.79
C PRO A 52 -17.46 -4.56 -2.65
N ARG A 53 -17.89 -5.02 -1.47
CA ARG A 53 -17.03 -5.37 -0.33
C ARG A 53 -16.18 -6.60 -0.63
N VAL A 54 -16.79 -7.65 -1.20
CA VAL A 54 -16.04 -8.86 -1.62
C VAL A 54 -15.02 -8.50 -2.70
N LEU A 55 -15.40 -7.68 -3.68
CA LEU A 55 -14.49 -7.21 -4.72
C LEU A 55 -13.32 -6.40 -4.14
N ALA A 56 -13.58 -5.52 -3.17
CA ALA A 56 -12.55 -4.74 -2.51
C ALA A 56 -11.58 -5.62 -1.70
N ALA A 57 -12.09 -6.59 -0.94
CA ALA A 57 -11.27 -7.50 -0.16
C ALA A 57 -10.37 -8.37 -1.07
N ARG A 58 -10.94 -8.93 -2.16
CA ARG A 58 -10.17 -9.68 -3.16
C ARG A 58 -9.11 -8.81 -3.84
N HIS A 59 -9.42 -7.55 -4.11
CA HIS A 59 -8.45 -6.62 -4.67
C HIS A 59 -7.28 -6.37 -3.72
N VAL A 60 -7.53 -6.20 -2.43
CA VAL A 60 -6.47 -6.08 -1.42
C VAL A 60 -5.58 -7.32 -1.41
N VAL A 61 -6.16 -8.52 -1.37
CA VAL A 61 -5.38 -9.78 -1.42
C VAL A 61 -4.53 -9.87 -2.70
N ALA A 62 -5.12 -9.54 -3.85
CA ALA A 62 -4.38 -9.55 -5.12
C ALA A 62 -3.19 -8.57 -5.08
N CYS A 63 -3.39 -7.36 -4.54
CA CYS A 63 -2.30 -6.40 -4.36
C CYS A 63 -1.21 -6.91 -3.43
N LEU A 64 -1.57 -7.58 -2.32
CA LEU A 64 -0.58 -8.16 -1.40
C LEU A 64 0.23 -9.25 -2.09
N ARG A 65 -0.42 -10.17 -2.81
CA ARG A 65 0.28 -11.23 -3.56
C ARG A 65 1.26 -10.64 -4.57
N LEU A 66 0.81 -9.68 -5.38
CA LEU A 66 1.66 -9.00 -6.34
C LEU A 66 2.81 -8.25 -5.69
N GLN A 67 2.60 -7.60 -4.54
CA GLN A 67 3.68 -6.95 -3.81
C GLN A 67 4.69 -7.96 -3.25
N ALA A 68 4.26 -9.16 -2.86
CA ALA A 68 5.16 -10.21 -2.39
C ALA A 68 6.04 -10.70 -3.54
N ASP A 69 5.44 -10.93 -4.72
CA ASP A 69 6.15 -11.28 -5.93
C ASP A 69 7.13 -10.17 -6.37
N ASN A 70 6.68 -8.91 -6.34
CA ASN A 70 7.52 -7.76 -6.67
C ASN A 70 8.71 -7.63 -5.71
N ARG A 71 8.50 -7.85 -4.41
CA ARG A 71 9.56 -7.80 -3.41
C ARG A 71 10.65 -8.83 -3.69
N ALA A 72 10.27 -10.05 -4.10
CA ALA A 72 11.21 -11.08 -4.50
C ALA A 72 11.91 -10.74 -5.83
N ALA A 73 11.14 -10.37 -6.87
CA ALA A 73 11.63 -10.14 -8.22
C ALA A 73 12.52 -8.89 -8.37
N LEU A 74 12.36 -7.91 -7.47
CA LEU A 74 13.04 -6.62 -7.52
C LEU A 74 14.06 -6.43 -6.40
N ALA A 75 14.38 -7.46 -5.61
CA ALA A 75 15.21 -7.34 -4.40
C ALA A 75 16.54 -6.59 -4.60
N GLY A 76 17.17 -6.68 -5.78
CA GLY A 76 18.43 -5.98 -6.07
C GLY A 76 18.29 -4.51 -6.51
N VAL A 77 17.08 -4.03 -6.78
CA VAL A 77 16.80 -2.67 -7.30
C VAL A 77 15.59 -2.03 -6.62
N SER A 78 15.21 -2.52 -5.45
CA SER A 78 14.09 -1.99 -4.69
C SER A 78 14.40 -1.88 -3.21
N THR A 79 13.63 -1.01 -2.54
CA THR A 79 13.51 -0.99 -1.09
C THR A 79 12.05 -1.21 -0.72
N TYR A 80 11.81 -1.75 0.47
CA TYR A 80 10.48 -2.04 0.99
C TYR A 80 10.35 -1.52 2.43
N PHE A 81 9.21 -0.92 2.72
CA PHE A 81 8.75 -0.63 4.06
C PHE A 81 7.23 -0.59 4.07
N SER A 82 6.61 -0.73 5.23
CA SER A 82 5.16 -0.55 5.37
C SER A 82 4.81 0.91 5.65
N TYR A 83 3.55 1.27 5.45
CA TYR A 83 3.02 2.58 5.81
C TYR A 83 3.15 2.85 7.32
N GLU A 84 3.00 1.81 8.14
CA GLU A 84 3.15 1.91 9.59
C GLU A 84 4.60 2.24 9.95
N GLN A 85 5.58 1.59 9.30
CA GLN A 85 7.00 1.90 9.47
C GLN A 85 7.30 3.32 9.01
N LEU A 86 6.79 3.72 7.84
CA LEU A 86 6.96 5.08 7.31
C LEU A 86 6.46 6.14 8.30
N CYS A 87 5.34 5.89 8.99
CA CYS A 87 4.82 6.81 10.01
C CYS A 87 5.60 6.77 11.32
N ALA A 88 6.08 5.59 11.74
CA ALA A 88 6.76 5.40 13.02
C ALA A 88 8.23 5.86 12.99
N ASP A 89 8.92 5.60 11.88
CA ASP A 89 10.33 5.93 11.67
C ASP A 89 10.57 6.40 10.22
N PRO A 90 10.11 7.62 9.88
CA PRO A 90 10.29 8.19 8.55
C PRO A 90 11.78 8.36 8.20
N ALA A 91 12.66 8.56 9.18
CA ALA A 91 14.09 8.74 8.97
C ALA A 91 14.77 7.45 8.45
N SER A 92 14.40 6.29 9.01
CA SER A 92 14.85 5.00 8.48
C SER A 92 14.38 4.75 7.05
N CYS A 93 13.11 5.08 6.74
CA CYS A 93 12.58 4.96 5.39
C CYS A 93 13.29 5.91 4.40
N ASP A 94 13.58 7.15 4.81
CA ASP A 94 14.36 8.10 4.02
C ASP A 94 15.75 7.56 3.71
N SER A 95 16.47 7.07 4.73
CA SER A 95 17.79 6.46 4.56
C SER A 95 17.77 5.28 3.59
N ALA A 96 16.72 4.45 3.65
CA ALA A 96 16.55 3.33 2.73
C ALA A 96 16.35 3.79 1.28
N VAL A 97 15.62 4.89 1.05
CA VAL A 97 15.44 5.47 -0.28
C VAL A 97 16.73 6.11 -0.81
N ARG A 98 17.48 6.84 0.04
CA ARG A 98 18.79 7.41 -0.34
C ARG A 98 19.81 6.33 -0.69
N THR A 99 19.81 5.24 0.07
CA THR A 99 20.67 4.08 -0.24
C THR A 99 20.32 3.47 -1.60
N LEU A 100 19.03 3.41 -1.93
CA LEU A 100 18.55 2.90 -3.22
C LEU A 100 18.88 3.83 -4.40
N VAL A 101 18.85 5.15 -4.16
CA VAL A 101 19.12 6.19 -5.16
C VAL A 101 20.04 7.27 -4.56
N PRO A 102 21.38 7.04 -4.55
CA PRO A 102 22.33 7.97 -3.92
C PRO A 102 22.32 9.38 -4.52
N SER A 103 21.88 9.53 -5.76
CA SER A 103 21.73 10.83 -6.41
C SER A 103 20.58 11.69 -5.84
N LEU A 104 19.91 11.26 -4.76
CA LEU A 104 18.91 12.03 -4.02
C LEU A 104 19.48 12.68 -2.76
N ASP A 105 20.80 12.60 -2.52
CA ASP A 105 21.46 13.15 -1.32
C ASP A 105 21.24 14.66 -1.12
N ASP A 106 20.92 15.39 -2.18
CA ASP A 106 20.61 16.83 -2.20
C ASP A 106 19.11 17.16 -2.01
N VAL A 107 18.24 16.14 -1.90
CA VAL A 107 16.79 16.35 -1.70
C VAL A 107 16.46 16.39 -0.21
N GLU A 108 15.89 17.50 0.27
CA GLU A 108 15.32 17.59 1.61
C GLU A 108 13.95 16.90 1.64
N PHE A 109 13.83 15.80 2.39
CA PHE A 109 12.56 15.09 2.61
C PHE A 109 11.80 15.60 3.83
N ASN A 110 12.36 16.56 4.57
CA ASN A 110 11.73 17.20 5.73
C ASN A 110 10.75 18.33 5.34
N VAL A 111 10.37 18.39 4.07
CA VAL A 111 9.47 19.42 3.53
C VAL A 111 8.04 19.04 3.90
N GLN A 112 7.31 19.97 4.51
CA GLN A 112 5.86 19.85 4.69
C GLN A 112 5.21 19.69 3.31
N VAL A 113 4.78 18.47 2.99
CA VAL A 113 4.18 18.18 1.69
C VAL A 113 2.74 18.63 1.73
N SER A 114 2.40 19.66 0.95
CA SER A 114 1.01 20.08 0.76
C SER A 114 0.20 18.92 0.18
N VAL A 115 -0.64 18.29 1.01
CA VAL A 115 -1.55 17.24 0.54
C VAL A 115 -2.71 17.93 -0.17
N LYS A 116 -2.68 17.91 -1.50
CA LYS A 116 -3.76 18.44 -2.36
C LYS A 116 -4.08 19.93 -2.11
N GLY A 117 -3.09 20.74 -1.69
CA GLY A 117 -3.27 22.18 -1.53
C GLY A 117 -4.16 22.62 -0.36
N MET A 118 -4.51 21.72 0.58
CA MET A 118 -5.54 22.01 1.58
C MET A 118 -5.07 22.05 3.03
N TYR A 119 -4.09 21.25 3.48
CA TYR A 119 -3.58 21.25 4.86
C TYR A 119 -2.15 20.71 4.98
N ASP A 120 -1.39 21.26 5.95
CA ASP A 120 -0.10 20.74 6.43
C ASP A 120 -0.37 19.71 7.54
N GLU A 121 -0.56 18.44 7.18
CA GLU A 121 -0.70 17.37 8.16
C GLU A 121 0.64 16.63 8.30
N GLN A 122 1.17 16.57 9.52
CA GLN A 122 2.32 15.71 9.80
C GLN A 122 1.97 14.27 9.42
N LEU A 123 2.94 13.57 8.85
CA LEU A 123 2.81 12.15 8.54
C LEU A 123 2.44 11.40 9.83
N ARG A 124 1.18 10.95 9.90
CA ARG A 124 0.66 10.19 11.05
C ARG A 124 0.00 8.92 10.57
N ASN A 125 0.05 7.88 11.41
CA ASN A 125 -0.60 6.61 11.12
C ASN A 125 -2.13 6.75 11.28
N MET A 126 -2.86 6.69 10.16
CA MET A 126 -4.32 6.76 10.15
C MET A 126 -5.02 5.39 10.13
N ASN A 127 -4.31 4.29 10.37
CA ASN A 127 -4.89 2.95 10.29
C ASN A 127 -6.00 2.75 11.33
N ALA A 128 -5.75 3.13 12.59
CA ALA A 128 -6.74 2.98 13.65
C ALA A 128 -8.05 3.69 13.28
N ASP A 129 -7.96 4.95 12.82
CA ASP A 129 -9.11 5.74 12.38
C ASP A 129 -9.83 5.10 11.18
N SER A 130 -9.08 4.59 10.19
CA SER A 130 -9.64 3.86 9.04
C SER A 130 -10.36 2.59 9.46
N ILE A 131 -9.71 1.75 10.26
CA ILE A 131 -10.25 0.48 10.70
C ILE A 131 -11.48 0.70 11.59
N ALA A 132 -11.47 1.71 12.46
CA ALA A 132 -12.60 2.06 13.32
C ALA A 132 -13.88 2.44 12.54
N ARG A 133 -13.75 2.92 11.29
CA ARG A 133 -14.91 3.22 10.43
C ARG A 133 -15.56 1.99 9.79
N LEU A 134 -14.92 0.83 9.81
CA LEU A 134 -15.51 -0.40 9.28
C LEU A 134 -16.64 -0.87 10.18
N SER A 135 -17.83 -1.06 9.59
CA SER A 135 -18.94 -1.68 10.30
C SER A 135 -18.64 -3.15 10.62
N ARG A 136 -19.44 -3.75 11.49
CA ARG A 136 -19.33 -5.18 11.81
C ARG A 136 -19.52 -6.06 10.58
N GLU A 137 -20.41 -5.67 9.66
CA GLU A 137 -20.66 -6.38 8.42
C GLU A 137 -19.47 -6.26 7.46
N ASP A 138 -18.90 -5.05 7.31
CA ASP A 138 -17.73 -4.84 6.46
C ASP A 138 -16.55 -5.70 6.91
N ARG A 139 -16.35 -5.81 8.23
CA ARG A 139 -15.33 -6.67 8.83
C ARG A 139 -15.62 -8.14 8.61
N ALA A 140 -16.87 -8.58 8.78
CA ALA A 140 -17.23 -9.97 8.54
C ALA A 140 -16.94 -10.40 7.09
N VAL A 141 -17.26 -9.54 6.11
CA VAL A 141 -16.95 -9.78 4.70
C VAL A 141 -15.44 -9.81 4.46
N ALA A 142 -14.70 -8.84 5.00
CA ALA A 142 -13.24 -8.82 4.89
C ALA A 142 -12.61 -10.08 5.49
N ASN A 143 -13.03 -10.49 6.69
CA ASN A 143 -12.52 -11.67 7.39
C ASN A 143 -12.80 -12.96 6.63
N SER A 144 -13.97 -13.08 6.00
CA SER A 144 -14.27 -14.25 5.17
C SER A 144 -13.28 -14.39 4.02
N VAL A 145 -12.91 -13.28 3.36
CA VAL A 145 -11.97 -13.32 2.22
C VAL A 145 -10.53 -13.43 2.71
N PHE A 146 -10.12 -12.63 3.70
CA PHE A 146 -8.76 -12.65 4.23
C PHE A 146 -8.43 -13.95 4.94
N GLY A 147 -9.41 -14.61 5.56
CA GLY A 147 -9.26 -15.92 6.18
C GLY A 147 -8.91 -17.04 5.19
N GLU A 148 -9.31 -16.92 3.92
CA GLU A 148 -8.92 -17.86 2.86
C GLU A 148 -7.50 -17.57 2.32
N HIS A 149 -6.90 -16.44 2.71
CA HIS A 149 -5.66 -15.91 2.16
C HIS A 149 -4.70 -15.40 3.25
N THR A 150 -4.67 -16.08 4.40
CA THR A 150 -3.82 -15.69 5.53
C THR A 150 -2.33 -15.67 5.17
N ASP A 151 -1.91 -16.51 4.23
CA ASP A 151 -0.56 -16.53 3.65
C ASP A 151 -0.16 -15.17 3.06
N ALA A 152 -1.06 -14.52 2.32
CA ALA A 152 -0.80 -13.23 1.68
C ALA A 152 -0.66 -12.09 2.70
N LEU A 153 -1.42 -12.15 3.81
CA LEU A 153 -1.32 -11.18 4.91
C LEU A 153 -0.04 -11.42 5.72
N ALA A 154 0.23 -12.68 6.06
CA ALA A 154 1.40 -13.08 6.85
C ALA A 154 2.73 -12.74 6.15
N ALA A 155 2.77 -12.72 4.81
CA ALA A 155 3.94 -12.28 4.04
C ALA A 155 4.41 -10.85 4.38
N PHE A 156 3.53 -10.04 4.96
CA PHE A 156 3.81 -8.67 5.41
C PHE A 156 3.64 -8.47 6.92
N GLY A 157 3.46 -9.55 7.69
CA GLY A 157 3.31 -9.50 9.14
C GLY A 157 1.92 -9.07 9.62
N TYR A 158 0.88 -9.21 8.79
CA TYR A 158 -0.51 -8.95 9.18
C TYR A 158 -1.25 -10.24 9.48
N GLU A 159 -2.25 -10.14 10.36
CA GLU A 159 -3.14 -11.24 10.75
C GLU A 159 -4.60 -10.86 10.50
N VAL A 160 -5.46 -11.87 10.36
CA VAL A 160 -6.91 -11.65 10.29
C VAL A 160 -7.41 -11.27 11.68
N SER A 161 -8.15 -10.16 11.78
CA SER A 161 -8.65 -9.56 13.02
C SER A 161 -10.15 -9.76 13.22
#